data_AF-A0A8K0SCK1-F1
#
_entry.id   AF-A0A8K0SCK1-F1
#
_cell.length_a   1.000
_cell.length_b   1.000
_cell.length_c   1.000
_cell.angle_alpha   90.00
_cell.angle_beta   90.00
_cell.angle_gamma   90.00
#
_symmetry.space_group_name_H-M   'P 1'
#
loop_
_entity.id
_entity.type
_entity.pdbx_description
1 polymer ?
#
loop_
_entity_poly.entity_id
_entity_poly.type
_entity_poly.pdbx_seq_one_letter_code
_entity_poly.pdbx_strand_id
1 'polypeptide(L)'
;MTATKTILAVAALSLLQHAQATNFQYPPCLDPFQPFVYSGCFQDGSPRTLEYRSEQSSRNMTVEACVAECKGNGFRYAGLEYYGECYCGATVNSPALDEGLCNLPCNGNNTQTCGGNDALSIYQDPTFPTHPGDVDIEDYVPLGCYTDDGPNGRSLPWVRNIPQDTFTPAQCLSSCRDRGFPFAGTEYGQECYCGSVLGNYTTEVGAEECNMPCRGDASQTCGGSLRLNLYVARELLSLEPCGYEPPVDTTTTSVPTATSTTKSSSSTTKVPDTTTSSTTKVPDTTTTSSTTKAPDTTTTPSTTKFTSTTTTTSSVCTTTITPPNDCEYKVGKWCAPHFPDWEHENECLNAWKTCAKLVTSCWKYAGFPASLECLKFSSWCGDIKKYCNNDCKGKTCSKKGCFDKYKPQHPNPPKPPVTTTYPCPTTTVKTTTTKTTTTVVPEPTNICKQPTSKWHNYGPGNPVGGIELPLVTCNDIKEEFSSRPFKLYTEPDTHKCKSYSKWSCSDACKDACEEQHEECKETYVESCKPAWGSGKESPSKAHERCTAQYKDCLIENAWVDPGNRCKNWGSGLKRV
;
A
#
# COMPACT_ATOMS: atom_id res chain seq x y z
N MET A 1 20.76 -74.71 -14.42
CA MET A 1 21.26 -73.34 -14.61
C MET A 1 20.11 -72.46 -15.09
N THR A 2 19.96 -71.26 -14.53
CA THR A 2 19.39 -70.05 -15.16
C THR A 2 18.23 -70.27 -16.16
N ALA A 3 16.97 -70.43 -15.73
CA ALA A 3 16.07 -69.44 -15.10
C ALA A 3 15.47 -68.42 -16.10
N THR A 4 14.23 -68.71 -16.55
CA THR A 4 13.35 -67.79 -17.27
C THR A 4 12.96 -66.60 -16.41
N LYS A 5 13.31 -65.37 -16.83
CA LYS A 5 12.83 -64.13 -16.22
C LYS A 5 11.53 -63.67 -16.88
N THR A 6 10.39 -63.98 -16.27
CA THR A 6 9.16 -63.21 -16.46
C THR A 6 9.38 -61.79 -15.95
N ILE A 7 9.37 -60.80 -16.85
CA ILE A 7 9.38 -59.39 -16.46
C ILE A 7 7.96 -59.02 -16.05
N LEU A 8 7.67 -59.09 -14.75
CA LEU A 8 6.49 -58.48 -14.17
C LEU A 8 6.64 -56.96 -14.28
N ALA A 9 5.80 -56.33 -15.09
CA ALA A 9 5.66 -54.88 -15.12
C ALA A 9 4.96 -54.44 -13.82
N VAL A 10 5.74 -54.20 -12.77
CA VAL A 10 5.25 -53.68 -11.49
C VAL A 10 4.89 -52.21 -11.69
N ALA A 11 3.64 -51.96 -12.06
CA ALA A 11 3.01 -50.64 -11.98
C ALA A 11 2.77 -50.29 -10.50
N ALA A 12 3.86 -50.08 -9.75
CA ALA A 12 3.81 -49.48 -8.43
C ALA A 12 3.32 -48.05 -8.61
N LEU A 13 2.17 -47.73 -8.00
CA LEU A 13 1.56 -46.42 -8.14
C LEU A 13 2.57 -45.36 -7.67
N SER A 14 2.88 -44.40 -8.54
CA SER A 14 3.30 -43.10 -8.07
C SER A 14 2.20 -42.58 -7.16
N LEU A 15 2.47 -42.54 -5.85
CA LEU A 15 1.63 -41.82 -4.91
C LEU A 15 1.64 -40.36 -5.37
N LEU A 16 0.59 -39.96 -6.08
CA LEU A 16 0.21 -38.58 -6.20
C LEU A 16 -0.08 -38.09 -4.79
N GLN A 17 0.96 -37.62 -4.11
CA GLN A 17 0.84 -36.56 -3.14
C GLN A 17 0.21 -35.39 -3.89
N HIS A 18 -1.11 -35.41 -3.93
CA HIS A 18 -1.91 -34.21 -4.01
C HIS A 18 -1.60 -33.45 -2.72
N ALA A 19 -0.46 -32.76 -2.71
CA ALA A 19 -0.33 -31.50 -1.99
C ALA A 19 -1.39 -30.60 -2.60
N GLN A 20 -2.64 -30.76 -2.14
CA GLN A 20 -3.66 -29.77 -2.38
C GLN A 20 -3.08 -28.50 -1.80
N ALA A 21 -2.92 -27.48 -2.63
CA ALA A 21 -2.57 -26.15 -2.19
C ALA A 21 -3.77 -25.62 -1.41
N THR A 22 -3.86 -26.03 -0.14
CA THR A 22 -4.81 -25.51 0.83
C THR A 22 -4.46 -24.03 0.98
N ASN A 23 -5.30 -23.17 0.41
CA ASN A 23 -5.19 -21.73 0.59
C ASN A 23 -5.25 -21.44 2.09
N PHE A 24 -4.09 -21.21 2.69
CA PHE A 24 -4.00 -20.97 4.13
C PHE A 24 -4.71 -19.67 4.45
N GLN A 25 -5.88 -19.78 5.09
CA GLN A 25 -6.67 -18.62 5.50
C GLN A 25 -5.98 -17.93 6.68
N TYR A 26 -5.63 -16.66 6.48
CA TYR A 26 -5.15 -15.78 7.53
C TYR A 26 -6.35 -15.31 8.36
N PRO A 27 -6.14 -14.99 9.66
CA PRO A 27 -7.22 -14.41 10.45
C PRO A 27 -7.66 -13.06 9.85
N PRO A 28 -8.94 -12.68 10.02
CA PRO A 28 -9.40 -11.33 9.68
C PRO A 28 -8.55 -10.25 10.32
N CYS A 29 -8.45 -9.10 9.65
CA CYS A 29 -7.88 -7.90 10.24
C CYS A 29 -8.70 -7.49 11.48
N LEU A 30 -8.07 -7.54 12.67
CA LEU A 30 -8.68 -7.15 13.95
C LEU A 30 -8.32 -5.72 14.36
N ASP A 31 -7.28 -5.15 13.74
CA ASP A 31 -6.87 -3.76 13.95
C ASP A 31 -7.85 -2.77 13.27
N PRO A 32 -7.99 -1.52 13.73
CA PRO A 32 -8.81 -0.53 13.04
C PRO A 32 -8.16 -0.08 11.72
N PHE A 33 -8.80 -0.38 10.59
CA PHE A 33 -8.40 0.04 9.23
C PHE A 33 -9.47 0.90 8.55
N GLN A 34 -9.12 1.60 7.46
CA GLN A 34 -10.12 2.27 6.62
C GLN A 34 -11.01 1.22 5.92
N PRO A 35 -12.34 1.21 6.13
CA PRO A 35 -13.21 0.19 5.55
C PRO A 35 -13.21 0.27 4.01
N PHE A 36 -13.29 -0.88 3.35
CA PHE A 36 -13.26 -0.94 1.89
C PHE A 36 -14.44 -0.14 1.30
N VAL A 37 -14.17 0.57 0.21
CA VAL A 37 -15.15 1.44 -0.47
C VAL A 37 -15.95 0.62 -1.47
N TYR A 38 -17.29 0.70 -1.41
CA TYR A 38 -18.15 0.03 -2.38
C TYR A 38 -17.83 0.51 -3.81
N SER A 39 -17.55 -0.45 -4.68
CA SER A 39 -17.05 -0.22 -6.04
C SER A 39 -18.09 -0.53 -7.13
N GLY A 40 -19.22 -1.13 -6.74
CA GLY A 40 -20.35 -1.44 -7.63
C GLY A 40 -20.73 -2.92 -7.66
N CYS A 41 -21.77 -3.22 -8.43
CA CYS A 41 -22.18 -4.59 -8.75
C CYS A 41 -21.39 -5.14 -9.95
N PHE A 42 -20.85 -6.36 -9.83
CA PHE A 42 -20.08 -7.02 -10.88
C PHE A 42 -20.58 -8.44 -11.14
N GLN A 43 -20.44 -8.92 -12.38
CA GLN A 43 -20.77 -10.29 -12.72
C GLN A 43 -19.78 -11.26 -12.07
N ASP A 44 -20.27 -12.45 -11.71
CA ASP A 44 -19.42 -13.59 -11.36
C ASP A 44 -19.81 -14.85 -12.16
N GLY A 45 -19.00 -15.90 -12.07
CA GLY A 45 -19.23 -17.14 -12.81
C GLY A 45 -18.05 -18.11 -12.82
N SER A 46 -17.71 -18.60 -14.02
CA SER A 46 -16.63 -19.58 -14.23
C SER A 46 -15.69 -19.15 -15.36
N PRO A 47 -14.41 -18.84 -15.09
CA PRO A 47 -13.78 -18.78 -13.76
C PRO A 47 -14.42 -17.71 -12.86
N ARG A 48 -14.27 -17.86 -11.54
CA ARG A 48 -14.69 -16.86 -10.54
C ARG A 48 -13.92 -15.55 -10.73
N THR A 49 -14.60 -14.43 -10.55
CA THR A 49 -14.07 -13.06 -10.63
C THR A 49 -13.03 -12.78 -9.56
N LEU A 50 -13.30 -13.25 -8.34
CA LEU A 50 -12.41 -13.20 -7.18
C LEU A 50 -11.99 -14.64 -6.85
N GLU A 51 -10.69 -14.92 -6.91
CA GLU A 51 -10.18 -16.30 -6.94
C GLU A 51 -10.09 -16.98 -5.56
N TYR A 52 -10.14 -16.22 -4.48
CA TYR A 52 -10.24 -16.73 -3.11
C TYR A 52 -11.68 -16.71 -2.62
N ARG A 53 -12.16 -17.84 -2.09
CA ARG A 53 -13.41 -17.94 -1.33
C ARG A 53 -13.05 -18.16 0.12
N SER A 54 -13.56 -17.33 1.02
CA SER A 54 -13.31 -17.50 2.46
C SER A 54 -14.02 -18.75 2.99
N GLU A 55 -13.42 -19.40 4.00
CA GLU A 55 -14.07 -20.46 4.78
C GLU A 55 -15.05 -19.90 5.83
N GLN A 56 -15.20 -18.58 5.95
CA GLN A 56 -16.16 -17.96 6.87
C GLN A 56 -17.62 -18.39 6.59
N SER A 57 -18.37 -18.56 7.68
CA SER A 57 -19.77 -18.96 7.63
C SER A 57 -20.69 -17.85 7.08
N SER A 58 -21.21 -18.06 5.87
CA SER A 58 -22.18 -17.15 5.22
C SER A 58 -23.45 -16.89 6.04
N ARG A 59 -23.76 -17.73 7.04
CA ARG A 59 -24.97 -17.63 7.89
C ARG A 59 -25.07 -16.37 8.75
N ASN A 60 -23.95 -15.69 9.02
CA ASN A 60 -23.93 -14.45 9.81
C ASN A 60 -22.95 -13.44 9.17
N MET A 61 -22.78 -13.51 7.85
CA MET A 61 -21.88 -12.61 7.12
C MET A 61 -22.42 -11.18 7.11
N THR A 62 -21.52 -10.22 7.27
CA THR A 62 -21.76 -8.78 7.06
C THR A 62 -20.70 -8.24 6.11
N VAL A 63 -20.89 -7.02 5.61
CA VAL A 63 -19.87 -6.34 4.80
C VAL A 63 -18.55 -6.24 5.56
N GLU A 64 -18.61 -5.83 6.84
CA GLU A 64 -17.44 -5.65 7.71
C GLU A 64 -16.65 -6.95 7.90
N ALA A 65 -17.35 -8.09 8.09
CA ALA A 65 -16.71 -9.38 8.28
C ALA A 65 -15.91 -9.84 7.05
N CYS A 66 -16.45 -9.62 5.85
CA CYS A 66 -15.78 -9.99 4.60
C CYS A 66 -14.63 -9.05 4.24
N VAL A 67 -14.79 -7.73 4.40
CA VAL A 67 -13.68 -6.80 4.12
C VAL A 67 -12.53 -6.99 5.11
N ALA A 68 -12.81 -7.29 6.38
CA ALA A 68 -11.77 -7.63 7.37
C ALA A 68 -11.04 -8.93 7.03
N GLU A 69 -11.76 -9.96 6.58
CA GLU A 69 -11.17 -11.21 6.08
C GLU A 69 -10.24 -10.95 4.89
N CYS A 70 -10.71 -10.26 3.85
CA CYS A 70 -9.90 -9.97 2.67
C CYS A 70 -8.68 -9.10 3.01
N LYS A 71 -8.83 -8.10 3.88
CA LYS A 71 -7.73 -7.27 4.43
C LYS A 71 -6.67 -8.14 5.12
N GLY A 72 -7.10 -9.07 5.98
CA GLY A 72 -6.21 -9.99 6.72
C GLY A 72 -5.43 -10.95 5.82
N ASN A 73 -6.01 -11.35 4.69
CA ASN A 73 -5.37 -12.18 3.66
C ASN A 73 -4.61 -11.34 2.60
N GLY A 74 -4.44 -10.03 2.81
CA GLY A 74 -3.70 -9.14 1.90
C GLY A 74 -4.38 -8.89 0.54
N PHE A 75 -5.68 -9.10 0.41
CA PHE A 75 -6.42 -8.89 -0.83
C PHE A 75 -7.02 -7.48 -0.94
N ARG A 76 -6.93 -6.93 -2.16
CA ARG A 76 -7.40 -5.58 -2.51
C ARG A 76 -8.91 -5.47 -2.64
N TYR A 77 -9.55 -6.53 -3.10
CA TYR A 77 -10.99 -6.57 -3.33
C TYR A 77 -11.62 -7.61 -2.42
N ALA A 78 -12.75 -7.22 -1.82
CA ALA A 78 -13.72 -8.11 -1.19
C ALA A 78 -14.98 -8.12 -2.05
N GLY A 79 -15.60 -9.28 -2.19
CA GLY A 79 -16.83 -9.45 -2.95
C GLY A 79 -17.81 -10.32 -2.18
N LEU A 80 -19.07 -9.88 -2.13
CA LEU A 80 -20.14 -10.61 -1.47
C LEU A 80 -21.16 -11.06 -2.50
N GLU A 81 -21.44 -12.36 -2.52
CA GLU A 81 -22.44 -13.00 -3.39
C GLU A 81 -23.56 -13.61 -2.52
N TYR A 82 -24.75 -13.82 -3.08
CA TYR A 82 -25.79 -14.72 -2.56
C TYR A 82 -26.02 -14.67 -1.04
N TYR A 83 -26.43 -13.50 -0.52
CA TYR A 83 -26.70 -13.22 0.90
C TYR A 83 -25.48 -13.23 1.84
N GLY A 84 -24.26 -13.45 1.33
CA GLY A 84 -23.02 -13.34 2.09
C GLY A 84 -22.06 -14.53 1.97
N GLU A 85 -21.93 -15.12 0.78
CA GLU A 85 -20.69 -15.82 0.45
C GLU A 85 -19.58 -14.78 0.23
N CYS A 86 -18.48 -14.87 0.97
CA CYS A 86 -17.37 -13.93 0.91
C CYS A 86 -16.25 -14.44 0.00
N TYR A 87 -15.84 -13.59 -0.94
CA TYR A 87 -14.75 -13.80 -1.86
C TYR A 87 -13.73 -12.66 -1.79
N CYS A 88 -12.46 -12.94 -2.09
CA CYS A 88 -11.39 -11.97 -2.14
C CYS A 88 -10.52 -12.14 -3.39
N GLY A 89 -9.85 -11.07 -3.82
CA GLY A 89 -8.92 -11.12 -4.95
C GLY A 89 -8.09 -9.85 -5.06
N ALA A 90 -7.02 -9.90 -5.87
CA ALA A 90 -6.17 -8.74 -6.13
C ALA A 90 -6.54 -7.99 -7.43
N THR A 91 -7.41 -8.58 -8.26
CA THR A 91 -8.00 -8.00 -9.48
C THR A 91 -9.50 -8.28 -9.55
N VAL A 92 -10.24 -7.50 -10.34
CA VAL A 92 -11.67 -7.72 -10.68
C VAL A 92 -11.77 -7.79 -12.20
N ASN A 93 -11.78 -9.01 -12.74
CA ASN A 93 -11.69 -9.27 -14.18
C ASN A 93 -13.04 -9.64 -14.82
N SER A 94 -14.12 -8.94 -14.44
CA SER A 94 -15.47 -9.18 -14.98
C SER A 94 -16.22 -7.87 -15.29
N PRO A 95 -17.30 -7.91 -16.10
CA PRO A 95 -18.12 -6.73 -16.37
C PRO A 95 -18.87 -6.23 -15.13
N ALA A 96 -18.99 -4.91 -15.02
CA ALA A 96 -19.97 -4.29 -14.12
C ALA A 96 -21.40 -4.60 -14.58
N LEU A 97 -22.32 -4.69 -13.61
CA LEU A 97 -23.73 -5.01 -13.78
C LEU A 97 -24.64 -3.84 -13.36
N ASP A 98 -25.94 -4.00 -13.59
CA ASP A 98 -26.93 -3.11 -12.99
C ASP A 98 -26.98 -3.35 -11.47
N GLU A 99 -26.94 -2.27 -10.68
CA GLU A 99 -26.99 -2.32 -9.21
C GLU A 99 -28.23 -3.06 -8.68
N GLY A 100 -29.33 -3.07 -9.44
CA GLY A 100 -30.54 -3.83 -9.11
C GLY A 100 -30.37 -5.35 -9.16
N LEU A 101 -29.25 -5.89 -9.66
CA LEU A 101 -28.88 -7.31 -9.57
C LEU A 101 -28.17 -7.63 -8.25
N CYS A 102 -27.42 -6.68 -7.69
CA CYS A 102 -26.84 -6.79 -6.35
C CYS A 102 -27.81 -6.22 -5.31
N ASN A 103 -28.86 -6.97 -4.99
CA ASN A 103 -29.95 -6.51 -4.13
C ASN A 103 -30.24 -7.42 -2.91
N LEU A 104 -29.47 -8.49 -2.73
CA LEU A 104 -29.72 -9.48 -1.67
C LEU A 104 -29.19 -8.96 -0.32
N PRO A 105 -29.99 -9.03 0.76
CA PRO A 105 -29.56 -8.59 2.08
C PRO A 105 -28.49 -9.53 2.67
N CYS A 106 -27.55 -8.98 3.44
CA CYS A 106 -26.57 -9.80 4.16
C CYS A 106 -27.24 -10.61 5.29
N ASN A 107 -26.92 -11.91 5.39
CA ASN A 107 -27.51 -12.80 6.42
C ASN A 107 -27.26 -12.32 7.87
N GLY A 108 -26.09 -11.75 8.15
CA GLY A 108 -25.75 -11.20 9.47
C GLY A 108 -26.26 -9.77 9.72
N ASN A 109 -26.61 -9.03 8.67
CA ASN A 109 -27.16 -7.68 8.76
C ASN A 109 -28.04 -7.33 7.55
N ASN A 110 -29.37 -7.45 7.71
CA ASN A 110 -30.32 -7.19 6.62
C ASN A 110 -30.48 -5.71 6.20
N THR A 111 -29.71 -4.79 6.80
CA THR A 111 -29.58 -3.39 6.34
C THR A 111 -28.45 -3.19 5.32
N GLN A 112 -27.62 -4.21 5.09
CA GLN A 112 -26.52 -4.22 4.12
C GLN A 112 -26.86 -5.10 2.92
N THR A 113 -26.15 -4.84 1.81
CA THR A 113 -26.24 -5.60 0.55
C THR A 113 -25.07 -6.57 0.41
N CYS A 114 -25.36 -7.83 0.10
CA CYS A 114 -24.40 -8.90 -0.12
C CYS A 114 -24.67 -9.59 -1.47
N GLY A 115 -24.52 -8.82 -2.55
CA GLY A 115 -24.54 -9.31 -3.93
C GLY A 115 -25.89 -9.74 -4.46
N GLY A 116 -25.83 -10.63 -5.45
CA GLY A 116 -26.95 -11.19 -6.18
C GLY A 116 -26.80 -12.71 -6.39
N ASN A 117 -27.50 -13.22 -7.40
CA ASN A 117 -27.26 -14.55 -7.96
C ASN A 117 -26.29 -14.38 -9.15
N ASP A 118 -25.13 -15.04 -9.13
CA ASP A 118 -24.04 -14.88 -10.10
C ASP A 118 -23.55 -13.41 -10.22
N ALA A 119 -23.62 -12.66 -9.10
CA ALA A 119 -23.27 -11.24 -9.04
C ALA A 119 -22.68 -10.86 -7.66
N LEU A 120 -21.52 -10.19 -7.68
CA LEU A 120 -20.78 -9.74 -6.51
C LEU A 120 -21.02 -8.25 -6.24
N SER A 121 -21.38 -7.92 -5.00
CA SER A 121 -21.18 -6.58 -4.45
C SER A 121 -19.68 -6.42 -4.13
N ILE A 122 -18.95 -5.66 -4.95
CA ILE A 122 -17.50 -5.48 -4.80
C ILE A 122 -17.20 -4.27 -3.92
N TYR A 123 -16.23 -4.44 -3.03
CA TYR A 123 -15.63 -3.41 -2.18
C TYR A 123 -14.12 -3.41 -2.40
N GLN A 124 -13.50 -2.24 -2.50
CA GLN A 124 -12.07 -2.05 -2.72
C GLN A 124 -11.38 -1.45 -1.50
N ASP A 125 -10.25 -2.02 -1.11
CA ASP A 125 -9.31 -1.42 -0.16
C ASP A 125 -8.61 -0.19 -0.78
N PRO A 126 -8.81 1.02 -0.23
CA PRO A 126 -8.17 2.22 -0.76
C PRO A 126 -6.66 2.32 -0.44
N THR A 127 -6.10 1.42 0.39
CA THR A 127 -4.70 1.51 0.82
C THR A 127 -3.71 0.80 -0.09
N PHE A 128 -4.13 0.21 -1.21
CA PHE A 128 -3.23 -0.30 -2.25
C PHE A 128 -2.89 0.81 -3.25
N PRO A 129 -1.61 1.12 -3.51
CA PRO A 129 -1.22 2.32 -4.25
C PRO A 129 -1.41 2.17 -5.77
N THR A 130 -1.02 1.03 -6.34
CA THR A 130 -0.82 0.87 -7.78
C THR A 130 -1.64 -0.31 -8.30
N HIS A 131 -2.37 -0.15 -9.41
CA HIS A 131 -3.22 -1.21 -9.97
C HIS A 131 -2.35 -2.28 -10.70
N PRO A 132 -2.71 -3.59 -10.65
CA PRO A 132 -1.93 -4.66 -11.30
C PRO A 132 -1.64 -4.48 -12.80
N GLY A 133 -2.47 -3.72 -13.52
CA GLY A 133 -2.26 -3.37 -14.93
C GLY A 133 -1.28 -2.21 -15.18
N ASP A 134 -0.79 -1.56 -14.12
CA ASP A 134 0.16 -0.43 -14.17
C ASP A 134 1.52 -0.79 -13.52
N VAL A 135 1.77 -2.07 -13.23
CA VAL A 135 3.03 -2.64 -12.72
C VAL A 135 3.70 -3.46 -13.83
N ASP A 136 5.03 -3.42 -13.93
CA ASP A 136 5.79 -4.21 -14.90
C ASP A 136 6.47 -5.42 -14.26
N ILE A 137 6.97 -6.38 -15.06
CA ILE A 137 7.61 -7.58 -14.50
C ILE A 137 8.96 -7.26 -13.85
N GLU A 138 9.57 -6.15 -14.25
CA GLU A 138 10.78 -5.56 -13.71
C GLU A 138 10.62 -5.00 -12.27
N ASP A 139 9.39 -4.73 -11.82
CA ASP A 139 9.11 -4.27 -10.46
C ASP A 139 9.16 -5.41 -9.41
N TYR A 140 9.18 -6.67 -9.85
CA TYR A 140 9.33 -7.84 -8.99
C TYR A 140 10.80 -8.03 -8.58
N VAL A 141 11.22 -7.37 -7.51
CA VAL A 141 12.58 -7.53 -6.97
C VAL A 141 12.76 -8.91 -6.32
N PRO A 142 13.90 -9.60 -6.53
CA PRO A 142 14.19 -10.85 -5.85
C PRO A 142 14.46 -10.62 -4.36
N LEU A 143 13.79 -11.37 -3.50
CA LEU A 143 14.03 -11.37 -2.06
C LEU A 143 15.15 -12.35 -1.67
N GLY A 144 15.18 -13.54 -2.27
CA GLY A 144 16.16 -14.58 -1.92
C GLY A 144 15.64 -16.00 -2.13
N CYS A 145 16.27 -16.96 -1.44
CA CYS A 145 15.83 -18.35 -1.38
C CYS A 145 15.03 -18.61 -0.11
N TYR A 146 13.86 -19.23 -0.22
CA TYR A 146 12.96 -19.49 0.91
C TYR A 146 12.45 -20.93 0.93
N THR A 147 12.10 -21.42 2.12
CA THR A 147 11.38 -22.67 2.32
C THR A 147 9.99 -22.68 1.67
N ASP A 148 9.53 -23.85 1.24
CA ASP A 148 8.13 -24.12 0.88
C ASP A 148 7.57 -25.40 1.57
N ASP A 149 8.33 -25.94 2.53
CA ASP A 149 8.04 -27.14 3.34
C ASP A 149 7.42 -26.80 4.71
N GLY A 150 6.66 -25.70 4.79
CA GLY A 150 6.01 -25.23 6.02
C GLY A 150 4.99 -26.23 6.59
N PRO A 151 4.83 -26.33 7.93
CA PRO A 151 3.91 -27.27 8.57
C PRO A 151 2.43 -26.97 8.28
N ASN A 152 2.13 -25.76 7.78
CA ASN A 152 0.79 -25.31 7.39
C ASN A 152 0.56 -25.38 5.86
N GLY A 153 1.51 -25.94 5.10
CA GLY A 153 1.48 -25.99 3.63
C GLY A 153 2.51 -25.06 2.99
N ARG A 154 2.29 -24.76 1.70
CA ARG A 154 3.19 -23.95 0.85
C ARG A 154 3.25 -22.49 1.31
N SER A 155 4.41 -21.86 1.09
CA SER A 155 4.68 -20.45 1.34
C SER A 155 3.93 -19.52 0.38
N LEU A 156 3.63 -20.00 -0.84
CA LEU A 156 2.78 -19.32 -1.82
C LEU A 156 1.69 -20.29 -2.32
N PRO A 157 0.40 -20.06 -2.03
CA PRO A 157 -0.63 -21.08 -2.29
C PRO A 157 -1.18 -21.07 -3.72
N TRP A 158 -1.03 -19.99 -4.50
CA TRP A 158 -1.68 -19.85 -5.81
C TRP A 158 -0.83 -20.42 -6.95
N VAL A 159 -0.95 -21.73 -7.19
CA VAL A 159 -0.25 -22.45 -8.26
C VAL A 159 -0.65 -21.94 -9.65
N ARG A 160 0.33 -21.72 -10.54
CA ARG A 160 0.09 -21.27 -11.92
C ARG A 160 0.58 -22.27 -12.96
N ASN A 161 -0.37 -22.76 -13.76
CA ASN A 161 -0.14 -23.68 -14.86
C ASN A 161 0.54 -22.98 -16.05
N ILE A 162 1.87 -22.99 -16.06
CA ILE A 162 2.73 -22.52 -17.15
C ILE A 162 3.33 -23.75 -17.86
N PRO A 163 3.54 -23.74 -19.20
CA PRO A 163 4.15 -24.88 -19.89
C PRO A 163 5.56 -25.20 -19.37
N GLN A 164 5.70 -26.36 -18.70
CA GLN A 164 6.92 -26.76 -17.99
C GLN A 164 8.16 -26.88 -18.88
N ASP A 165 8.00 -27.10 -20.18
CA ASP A 165 9.08 -27.24 -21.16
C ASP A 165 9.69 -25.90 -21.60
N THR A 166 8.96 -24.80 -21.42
CA THR A 166 9.40 -23.43 -21.79
C THR A 166 9.51 -22.51 -20.58
N PHE A 167 9.48 -23.08 -19.36
CA PHE A 167 9.37 -22.35 -18.10
C PHE A 167 10.55 -21.42 -17.79
N THR A 168 10.24 -20.16 -17.46
CA THR A 168 11.20 -19.14 -17.00
C THR A 168 10.59 -18.31 -15.84
N PRO A 169 11.40 -17.65 -15.00
CA PRO A 169 10.89 -16.77 -13.95
C PRO A 169 10.05 -15.64 -14.52
N ALA A 170 10.46 -15.01 -15.63
CA ALA A 170 9.71 -13.92 -16.27
C ALA A 170 8.26 -14.30 -16.62
N GLN A 171 8.00 -15.54 -17.06
CA GLN A 171 6.64 -16.05 -17.26
C GLN A 171 5.87 -16.17 -15.93
N CYS A 172 6.53 -16.61 -14.85
CA CYS A 172 5.93 -16.68 -13.53
C CYS A 172 5.60 -15.28 -12.97
N LEU A 173 6.53 -14.32 -13.08
CA LEU A 173 6.33 -12.93 -12.68
C LEU A 173 5.15 -12.29 -13.42
N SER A 174 5.12 -12.38 -14.76
CA SER A 174 3.96 -11.93 -15.55
C SER A 174 2.69 -12.62 -15.09
N SER A 175 2.69 -13.95 -14.98
CA SER A 175 1.52 -14.73 -14.56
C SER A 175 0.96 -14.24 -13.23
N CYS A 176 1.80 -14.06 -12.20
CA CYS A 176 1.40 -13.56 -10.88
C CYS A 176 0.89 -12.12 -10.92
N ARG A 177 1.58 -11.23 -11.64
CA ARG A 177 1.14 -9.84 -11.88
C ARG A 177 -0.23 -9.78 -12.55
N ASP A 178 -0.47 -10.62 -13.55
CA ASP A 178 -1.72 -10.66 -14.32
C ASP A 178 -2.93 -11.13 -13.49
N ARG A 179 -2.72 -11.50 -12.20
CA ARG A 179 -3.77 -11.67 -11.17
C ARG A 179 -3.72 -10.61 -10.04
N GLY A 180 -2.63 -9.87 -9.93
CA GLY A 180 -2.39 -8.83 -8.93
C GLY A 180 -1.61 -9.28 -7.70
N PHE A 181 -0.98 -10.45 -7.73
CA PHE A 181 -0.26 -10.99 -6.57
C PHE A 181 1.08 -10.28 -6.34
N PRO A 182 1.30 -9.56 -5.23
CA PRO A 182 2.58 -8.95 -4.91
C PRO A 182 3.73 -9.94 -4.83
N PHE A 183 3.50 -11.18 -4.37
CA PHE A 183 4.53 -12.21 -4.31
C PHE A 183 4.42 -13.20 -5.47
N ALA A 184 5.58 -13.56 -6.02
CA ALA A 184 5.76 -14.59 -7.03
C ALA A 184 6.94 -15.47 -6.63
N GLY A 185 6.87 -16.77 -6.91
CA GLY A 185 7.95 -17.70 -6.58
C GLY A 185 8.04 -18.85 -7.57
N THR A 186 9.28 -19.22 -7.92
CA THR A 186 9.58 -20.34 -8.81
C THR A 186 10.16 -21.50 -8.04
N GLU A 187 9.67 -22.71 -8.28
CA GLU A 187 10.14 -23.96 -7.66
C GLU A 187 10.51 -25.02 -8.71
N TYR A 188 11.32 -26.00 -8.29
CA TYR A 188 11.59 -27.26 -9.00
C TYR A 188 11.98 -27.13 -10.49
N GLY A 189 12.58 -26.01 -10.89
CA GLY A 189 12.98 -25.73 -12.27
C GLY A 189 11.83 -25.38 -13.23
N GLN A 190 10.57 -25.45 -12.79
CA GLN A 190 9.42 -25.63 -13.70
C GLN A 190 8.04 -25.21 -13.13
N GLU A 191 7.95 -24.83 -11.86
CA GLU A 191 6.68 -24.60 -11.15
C GLU A 191 6.59 -23.13 -10.68
N CYS A 192 5.39 -22.56 -10.74
CA CYS A 192 5.12 -21.16 -10.39
C CYS A 192 4.02 -21.05 -9.34
N TYR A 193 4.27 -20.23 -8.34
CA TYR A 193 3.38 -19.97 -7.21
C TYR A 193 3.26 -18.45 -7.00
N CYS A 194 2.08 -17.99 -6.60
CA CYS A 194 1.81 -16.59 -6.30
C CYS A 194 1.18 -16.41 -4.92
N GLY A 195 1.20 -15.19 -4.39
CA GLY A 195 0.58 -14.88 -3.10
C GLY A 195 0.40 -13.39 -2.82
N SER A 196 -0.59 -13.08 -1.99
CA SER A 196 -0.82 -11.75 -1.41
C SER A 196 0.00 -11.54 -0.13
N VAL A 197 0.33 -12.65 0.53
CA VAL A 197 1.04 -12.78 1.81
C VAL A 197 1.84 -14.09 1.79
N LEU A 198 2.90 -14.17 2.60
CA LEU A 198 3.76 -15.36 2.70
C LEU A 198 3.30 -16.29 3.82
N GLY A 199 3.32 -17.60 3.53
CA GLY A 199 3.00 -18.67 4.47
C GLY A 199 3.64 -18.50 5.86
N ASN A 200 2.88 -18.83 6.90
CA ASN A 200 3.48 -18.96 8.22
C ASN A 200 4.62 -19.99 8.19
N TYR A 201 5.76 -19.64 8.78
CA TYR A 201 7.02 -20.39 8.77
C TYR A 201 7.78 -20.42 7.42
N THR A 202 7.45 -19.55 6.45
CA THR A 202 8.38 -19.22 5.36
C THR A 202 9.65 -18.58 5.94
N THR A 203 10.82 -19.16 5.66
CA THR A 203 12.13 -18.72 6.19
C THR A 203 13.17 -18.64 5.09
N GLU A 204 14.01 -17.61 5.13
CA GLU A 204 15.16 -17.45 4.24
C GLU A 204 16.19 -18.56 4.50
N VAL A 205 16.75 -19.13 3.43
CA VAL A 205 17.78 -20.19 3.47
C VAL A 205 18.90 -19.90 2.46
N GLY A 206 19.95 -20.74 2.44
CA GLY A 206 21.09 -20.56 1.54
C GLY A 206 20.67 -20.52 0.07
N ALA A 207 21.21 -19.57 -0.71
CA ALA A 207 20.92 -19.44 -2.14
C ALA A 207 21.30 -20.70 -2.95
N GLU A 208 22.22 -21.52 -2.42
CA GLU A 208 22.56 -22.83 -2.95
C GLU A 208 21.44 -23.87 -2.86
N GLU A 209 20.43 -23.68 -2.01
CA GLU A 209 19.21 -24.51 -1.99
C GLU A 209 18.23 -24.13 -3.13
N CYS A 210 18.44 -22.98 -3.78
CA CYS A 210 17.67 -22.45 -4.91
C CYS A 210 18.47 -22.40 -6.23
N ASN A 211 19.28 -23.43 -6.48
CA ASN A 211 20.20 -23.50 -7.62
C ASN A 211 19.69 -24.32 -8.82
N MET A 212 18.43 -24.77 -8.83
CA MET A 212 17.92 -25.63 -9.89
C MET A 212 17.72 -24.83 -11.19
N PRO A 213 18.31 -25.24 -12.33
CA PRO A 213 18.13 -24.52 -13.59
C PRO A 213 16.67 -24.53 -14.06
N CYS A 214 16.21 -23.42 -14.63
CA CYS A 214 14.90 -23.33 -15.26
C CYS A 214 14.86 -24.22 -16.52
N ARG A 215 13.74 -24.92 -16.76
CA ARG A 215 13.57 -25.81 -17.92
C ARG A 215 13.59 -25.09 -19.26
N GLY A 216 13.02 -23.88 -19.34
CA GLY A 216 13.00 -23.07 -20.56
C GLY A 216 14.31 -22.31 -20.82
N ASP A 217 15.07 -22.00 -19.77
CA ASP A 217 16.38 -21.35 -19.87
C ASP A 217 17.32 -21.83 -18.74
N ALA A 218 18.20 -22.77 -19.07
CA ALA A 218 19.15 -23.35 -18.12
C ALA A 218 20.27 -22.37 -17.66
N SER A 219 20.29 -21.12 -18.12
CA SER A 219 21.14 -20.06 -17.57
C SER A 219 20.53 -19.34 -16.34
N GLN A 220 19.24 -19.58 -16.06
CA GLN A 220 18.47 -18.98 -14.97
C GLN A 220 18.16 -20.03 -13.90
N THR A 221 17.98 -19.61 -12.64
CA THR A 221 17.55 -20.52 -11.55
C THR A 221 16.05 -20.36 -11.24
N CYS A 222 15.41 -21.49 -10.96
CA CYS A 222 13.97 -21.60 -10.70
C CYS A 222 13.73 -22.45 -9.44
N GLY A 223 14.26 -21.99 -8.30
CA GLY A 223 14.10 -22.61 -6.99
C GLY A 223 14.92 -23.89 -6.81
N GLY A 224 14.38 -24.80 -5.99
CA GLY A 224 14.96 -26.09 -5.67
C GLY A 224 13.88 -27.11 -5.39
N SER A 225 14.13 -28.06 -4.47
CA SER A 225 13.13 -29.02 -3.99
C SER A 225 12.54 -28.55 -2.68
N LEU A 226 11.28 -28.13 -2.69
CA LEU A 226 10.58 -27.42 -1.60
C LEU A 226 11.26 -26.09 -1.25
N ARG A 227 11.73 -25.38 -2.29
CA ARG A 227 12.52 -24.14 -2.21
C ARG A 227 12.15 -23.17 -3.32
N LEU A 228 11.79 -21.95 -2.95
CA LEU A 228 11.40 -20.88 -3.88
C LEU A 228 12.54 -19.87 -4.07
N ASN A 229 12.89 -19.54 -5.32
CA ASN A 229 13.34 -18.16 -5.57
C ASN A 229 12.11 -17.28 -5.34
N LEU A 230 12.15 -16.40 -4.35
CA LEU A 230 11.02 -15.53 -4.01
C LEU A 230 11.25 -14.12 -4.57
N TYR A 231 10.20 -13.51 -5.12
CA TYR A 231 10.18 -12.17 -5.68
C TYR A 231 8.98 -11.37 -5.15
N VAL A 232 9.11 -10.04 -5.05
CA VAL A 232 8.03 -9.16 -4.60
C VAL A 232 7.92 -7.88 -5.46
N ALA A 233 6.71 -7.60 -5.96
CA ALA A 233 6.32 -6.28 -6.45
C ALA A 233 5.70 -5.49 -5.29
N ARG A 234 6.50 -4.64 -4.64
CA ARG A 234 6.08 -3.92 -3.41
C ARG A 234 4.90 -2.96 -3.66
N GLU A 235 4.75 -2.46 -4.88
CA GLU A 235 3.63 -1.61 -5.33
C GLU A 235 2.26 -2.31 -5.37
N LEU A 236 2.24 -3.65 -5.29
CA LEU A 236 1.01 -4.45 -5.20
C LEU A 236 0.62 -4.81 -3.76
N LEU A 237 1.40 -4.40 -2.76
CA LEU A 237 1.06 -4.55 -1.34
C LEU A 237 0.12 -3.44 -0.87
N SER A 238 -0.59 -3.71 0.22
CA SER A 238 -1.28 -2.67 0.99
C SER A 238 -0.26 -1.78 1.72
N LEU A 239 -0.48 -0.46 1.72
CA LEU A 239 0.26 0.50 2.56
C LEU A 239 -0.13 0.41 4.06
N GLU A 240 -1.22 -0.28 4.37
CA GLU A 240 -1.70 -0.62 5.71
C GLU A 240 -2.00 -2.13 5.76
N PRO A 241 -0.99 -3.02 5.85
CA PRO A 241 -1.20 -4.45 6.01
C PRO A 241 -1.53 -4.78 7.48
N CYS A 242 -2.42 -5.75 7.72
CA CYS A 242 -2.81 -6.14 9.09
C CYS A 242 -1.94 -7.29 9.61
N GLY A 243 -1.17 -7.05 10.67
CA GLY A 243 -0.33 -8.05 11.36
C GLY A 243 0.84 -8.65 10.57
N TYR A 244 0.91 -8.45 9.24
CA TYR A 244 1.94 -8.96 8.37
C TYR A 244 2.95 -7.86 7.99
N GLU A 245 4.20 -8.01 8.42
CA GLU A 245 5.33 -7.20 7.97
C GLU A 245 6.05 -7.94 6.80
N PRO A 246 6.16 -7.34 5.60
CA PRO A 246 6.85 -7.97 4.48
C PRO A 246 8.38 -7.99 4.71
N PRO A 247 9.11 -9.01 4.22
CA PRO A 247 10.57 -9.09 4.36
C PRO A 247 11.31 -7.83 3.88
N VAL A 248 12.36 -7.48 4.62
CA VAL A 248 13.27 -6.35 4.37
C VAL A 248 14.56 -6.87 3.73
N ASP A 249 15.12 -6.14 2.76
CA ASP A 249 16.17 -6.64 1.87
C ASP A 249 17.49 -7.00 2.58
N THR A 250 17.83 -8.29 2.68
CA THR A 250 19.06 -8.80 3.33
C THR A 250 20.31 -8.78 2.43
N THR A 251 20.35 -7.94 1.38
CA THR A 251 21.39 -7.97 0.33
C THR A 251 22.74 -7.34 0.71
N THR A 252 23.30 -7.69 1.87
CA THR A 252 24.71 -7.44 2.21
C THR A 252 25.59 -8.59 1.72
N THR A 253 26.28 -8.40 0.59
CA THR A 253 27.26 -9.38 0.06
C THR A 253 28.37 -9.66 1.08
N SER A 254 28.39 -10.87 1.64
CA SER A 254 29.40 -11.30 2.61
C SER A 254 30.42 -12.24 1.95
N VAL A 255 31.71 -11.94 2.14
CA VAL A 255 32.83 -12.79 1.70
C VAL A 255 33.15 -13.77 2.84
N PRO A 256 33.28 -15.10 2.57
CA PRO A 256 33.38 -16.09 3.64
C PRO A 256 34.70 -16.03 4.41
N THR A 257 34.65 -16.38 5.69
CA THR A 257 35.82 -16.71 6.53
C THR A 257 35.44 -17.86 7.47
N ALA A 258 36.39 -18.75 7.75
CA ALA A 258 36.08 -20.15 8.04
C ALA A 258 36.02 -20.55 9.52
N THR A 259 35.07 -21.44 9.82
CA THR A 259 35.20 -22.62 10.70
C THR A 259 35.67 -22.45 12.16
N SER A 260 34.78 -22.80 13.10
CA SER A 260 35.11 -23.75 14.19
C SER A 260 33.86 -24.51 14.67
N THR A 261 34.03 -25.67 15.31
CA THR A 261 32.98 -26.70 15.51
C THR A 261 32.87 -27.22 16.95
N THR A 262 31.64 -27.50 17.43
CA THR A 262 31.22 -28.67 18.27
C THR A 262 29.68 -28.60 18.48
N LYS A 263 28.85 -29.67 18.38
CA LYS A 263 28.62 -30.81 19.33
C LYS A 263 28.27 -30.37 20.77
N SER A 264 27.33 -30.96 21.54
CA SER A 264 26.39 -32.10 21.40
C SER A 264 25.47 -32.17 22.66
N SER A 265 24.32 -32.90 22.78
CA SER A 265 23.25 -33.37 21.87
C SER A 265 22.24 -34.30 22.62
N SER A 266 20.93 -34.25 22.31
CA SER A 266 19.83 -35.16 22.80
C SER A 266 19.41 -35.02 24.30
N SER A 267 18.31 -35.57 24.88
CA SER A 267 17.31 -36.61 24.47
C SER A 267 16.04 -36.68 25.36
N THR A 268 14.85 -37.02 24.80
CA THR A 268 13.71 -37.83 25.39
C THR A 268 12.99 -37.36 26.70
N THR A 269 11.81 -37.83 27.18
CA THR A 269 10.92 -39.01 26.91
C THR A 269 9.46 -38.80 27.42
N LYS A 270 8.47 -39.55 26.88
CA LYS A 270 7.16 -40.08 27.41
C LYS A 270 6.44 -39.44 28.64
N VAL A 271 5.10 -39.18 28.69
CA VAL A 271 3.87 -40.03 28.47
C VAL A 271 3.66 -41.11 29.54
N PRO A 272 2.44 -41.44 30.07
CA PRO A 272 1.04 -40.97 29.79
C PRO A 272 0.25 -40.45 31.03
N ASP A 273 -1.06 -40.13 30.88
CA ASP A 273 -2.13 -40.89 31.58
C ASP A 273 -3.52 -40.79 30.86
N THR A 274 -4.61 -41.30 31.47
CA THR A 274 -5.70 -42.02 30.75
C THR A 274 -7.12 -41.78 31.32
N THR A 275 -8.19 -41.68 30.50
CA THR A 275 -9.53 -42.33 30.73
C THR A 275 -10.64 -42.09 29.66
N THR A 276 -10.91 -43.11 28.84
CA THR A 276 -12.20 -43.84 28.62
C THR A 276 -13.60 -43.16 28.56
N SER A 277 -14.11 -42.98 27.32
CA SER A 277 -15.37 -43.51 26.71
C SER A 277 -16.77 -43.54 27.37
N SER A 278 -17.80 -43.05 26.64
CA SER A 278 -19.15 -43.67 26.35
C SER A 278 -19.95 -42.77 25.37
N THR A 279 -20.53 -43.16 24.20
CA THR A 279 -21.68 -44.07 23.83
C THR A 279 -23.07 -43.59 24.32
N THR A 280 -24.19 -43.52 23.55
CA THR A 280 -24.56 -43.99 22.17
C THR A 280 -25.91 -43.41 21.65
N LYS A 281 -26.17 -43.42 20.32
CA LYS A 281 -27.45 -43.51 19.51
C LYS A 281 -28.79 -42.87 20.01
N VAL A 282 -29.59 -42.07 19.25
CA VAL A 282 -30.28 -42.25 17.91
C VAL A 282 -31.45 -43.26 17.96
N PRO A 283 -32.67 -43.07 17.35
CA PRO A 283 -33.22 -42.02 16.44
C PRO A 283 -34.50 -41.30 17.07
N ASP A 284 -35.67 -40.93 16.48
CA ASP A 284 -36.33 -41.01 15.14
C ASP A 284 -37.60 -40.10 14.94
N THR A 285 -38.17 -40.06 13.72
CA THR A 285 -39.58 -39.84 13.26
C THR A 285 -40.35 -38.47 13.28
N THR A 286 -40.61 -37.94 12.06
CA THR A 286 -41.89 -37.40 11.47
C THR A 286 -42.70 -36.26 12.16
N THR A 287 -43.39 -35.33 11.46
CA THR A 287 -44.50 -35.60 10.51
C THR A 287 -44.85 -34.41 9.58
N THR A 288 -45.38 -34.71 8.39
CA THR A 288 -45.83 -33.80 7.31
C THR A 288 -47.21 -33.15 7.56
N SER A 289 -47.47 -31.98 6.98
CA SER A 289 -48.80 -31.60 6.45
C SER A 289 -48.73 -30.46 5.42
N SER A 290 -49.74 -30.36 4.56
CA SER A 290 -49.82 -29.38 3.45
C SER A 290 -51.26 -28.91 3.23
N THR A 291 -51.46 -27.77 2.55
CA THR A 291 -52.74 -27.39 1.95
C THR A 291 -52.54 -26.33 0.86
N THR A 292 -53.57 -26.02 0.06
CA THR A 292 -53.41 -25.43 -1.27
C THR A 292 -54.47 -24.39 -1.63
N LYS A 293 -54.17 -23.63 -2.70
CA LYS A 293 -55.07 -23.06 -3.73
C LYS A 293 -55.61 -21.62 -3.56
N ALA A 294 -55.59 -20.93 -4.70
CA ALA A 294 -56.34 -19.71 -5.06
C ALA A 294 -57.53 -20.14 -6.00
N PRO A 295 -58.23 -19.26 -6.76
CA PRO A 295 -58.18 -17.79 -6.89
C PRO A 295 -59.57 -17.10 -6.86
N ASP A 296 -59.65 -15.78 -7.13
CA ASP A 296 -60.74 -15.21 -7.95
C ASP A 296 -60.36 -13.86 -8.62
N THR A 297 -61.30 -13.19 -9.31
CA THR A 297 -61.06 -12.56 -10.62
C THR A 297 -61.80 -11.21 -10.84
N THR A 298 -61.25 -10.36 -11.72
CA THR A 298 -61.90 -9.19 -12.40
C THR A 298 -62.32 -7.98 -11.53
N THR A 299 -62.09 -6.73 -11.97
CA THR A 299 -62.81 -6.08 -13.08
C THR A 299 -62.07 -4.85 -13.65
N THR A 300 -62.47 -4.40 -14.84
CA THR A 300 -61.96 -3.20 -15.55
C THR A 300 -63.05 -2.12 -15.64
N PRO A 301 -62.69 -0.84 -15.79
CA PRO A 301 -63.18 -0.13 -17.00
C PRO A 301 -62.13 0.76 -17.68
N SER A 302 -62.32 1.04 -18.97
CA SER A 302 -61.41 1.81 -19.83
C SER A 302 -61.78 3.30 -19.92
N THR A 303 -60.83 4.17 -20.32
CA THR A 303 -61.08 5.10 -21.46
C THR A 303 -59.81 5.76 -22.07
N THR A 304 -59.86 5.94 -23.40
CA THR A 304 -59.21 6.98 -24.25
C THR A 304 -57.70 7.27 -24.21
N LYS A 305 -57.03 6.83 -25.29
CA LYS A 305 -56.05 7.56 -26.14
C LYS A 305 -55.33 8.81 -25.58
N PHE A 306 -54.01 8.81 -25.69
CA PHE A 306 -53.29 9.74 -26.59
C PHE A 306 -52.06 9.04 -27.19
N THR A 307 -51.65 9.42 -28.41
CA THR A 307 -50.45 8.88 -29.07
C THR A 307 -49.44 10.02 -29.21
N SER A 308 -48.33 9.95 -28.49
CA SER A 308 -47.20 10.89 -28.59
C SER A 308 -45.89 10.12 -28.73
N THR A 309 -45.27 10.21 -29.90
CA THR A 309 -43.95 9.63 -30.18
C THR A 309 -42.87 10.56 -29.64
N THR A 310 -42.58 10.45 -28.34
CA THR A 310 -41.55 11.27 -27.69
C THR A 310 -40.18 10.62 -27.89
N THR A 311 -39.35 11.18 -28.77
CA THR A 311 -37.96 10.75 -28.94
C THR A 311 -37.11 11.23 -27.76
N THR A 312 -37.07 10.45 -26.68
CA THR A 312 -36.20 10.73 -25.52
C THR A 312 -34.73 10.46 -25.89
N THR A 313 -34.06 11.45 -26.46
CA THR A 313 -32.60 11.55 -26.38
C THR A 313 -32.24 11.71 -24.91
N SER A 314 -31.69 10.65 -24.31
CA SER A 314 -31.21 10.67 -22.92
C SER A 314 -30.14 11.75 -22.76
N SER A 315 -30.26 12.58 -21.73
CA SER A 315 -29.23 13.56 -21.37
C SER A 315 -28.00 12.81 -20.86
N VAL A 316 -26.95 12.78 -21.68
CA VAL A 316 -25.70 12.10 -21.37
C VAL A 316 -24.90 12.95 -20.38
N CYS A 317 -24.70 12.44 -19.17
CA CYS A 317 -23.74 13.01 -18.23
C CYS A 317 -22.33 12.64 -18.70
N THR A 318 -21.41 13.60 -18.64
CA THR A 318 -20.02 13.42 -19.09
C THR A 318 -19.09 13.72 -17.92
N THR A 319 -18.49 12.69 -17.35
CA THR A 319 -17.52 12.84 -16.27
C THR A 319 -16.13 12.61 -16.84
N THR A 320 -15.29 13.63 -16.69
CA THR A 320 -13.90 13.60 -17.14
C THR A 320 -13.04 13.28 -15.94
N ILE A 321 -12.55 12.04 -15.86
CA ILE A 321 -11.58 11.64 -14.84
C ILE A 321 -10.20 11.86 -15.44
N THR A 322 -9.51 12.90 -14.97
CA THR A 322 -8.06 12.92 -15.06
C THR A 322 -7.55 11.83 -14.11
N PRO A 323 -6.86 10.78 -14.58
CA PRO A 323 -6.21 9.85 -13.66
C PRO A 323 -5.22 10.66 -12.79
N PRO A 324 -5.11 10.38 -11.47
CA PRO A 324 -4.07 11.01 -10.67
C PRO A 324 -2.70 10.67 -11.27
N ASN A 325 -1.77 11.62 -11.18
CA ASN A 325 -0.38 11.32 -11.50
C ASN A 325 0.23 10.59 -10.31
N ASP A 326 1.22 9.74 -10.56
CA ASP A 326 1.95 9.05 -9.49
C ASP A 326 2.51 10.06 -8.46
N CYS A 327 2.94 11.24 -8.93
CA CYS A 327 3.48 12.34 -8.13
C CYS A 327 3.07 13.72 -8.70
N GLU A 328 2.97 14.75 -7.85
CA GLU A 328 2.95 16.16 -8.27
C GLU A 328 4.35 16.63 -8.73
N TYR A 329 5.39 16.13 -8.06
CA TYR A 329 6.81 16.41 -8.32
C TYR A 329 7.61 15.15 -7.99
N LYS A 330 8.55 14.75 -8.84
CA LYS A 330 9.35 13.51 -8.64
C LYS A 330 10.85 13.83 -8.58
N VAL A 331 11.57 13.22 -7.64
CA VAL A 331 13.03 13.35 -7.52
C VAL A 331 13.65 11.98 -7.23
N GLY A 332 14.28 11.38 -8.23
CA GLY A 332 14.84 10.02 -8.10
C GLY A 332 13.76 9.00 -7.74
N LYS A 333 13.95 8.32 -6.60
CA LYS A 333 12.96 7.40 -6.02
C LYS A 333 11.83 8.10 -5.26
N TRP A 334 11.99 9.36 -4.88
CA TRP A 334 11.01 10.10 -4.07
C TRP A 334 9.94 10.79 -4.92
N CYS A 335 8.77 10.93 -4.31
CA CYS A 335 7.52 11.31 -4.92
C CYS A 335 6.74 12.26 -4.00
N ALA A 336 6.44 13.47 -4.45
CA ALA A 336 5.56 14.38 -3.73
C ALA A 336 4.08 14.00 -4.00
N PRO A 337 3.25 13.77 -2.96
CA PRO A 337 1.82 13.57 -3.15
C PRO A 337 1.15 14.80 -3.75
N HIS A 338 -0.03 14.61 -4.35
CA HIS A 338 -0.79 15.70 -4.95
C HIS A 338 -1.17 16.79 -3.95
N PHE A 339 -0.87 18.04 -4.28
CA PHE A 339 -1.31 19.19 -3.50
C PHE A 339 -2.79 19.47 -3.78
N PRO A 340 -3.60 19.78 -2.75
CA PRO A 340 -4.97 20.24 -2.95
C PRO A 340 -5.03 21.40 -3.93
N ASP A 341 -6.10 21.49 -4.73
CA ASP A 341 -6.38 22.68 -5.52
C ASP A 341 -6.71 23.88 -4.64
N TRP A 342 -6.55 25.08 -5.22
CA TRP A 342 -6.86 26.35 -4.57
C TRP A 342 -7.50 27.34 -5.53
N GLU A 343 -8.52 28.06 -5.07
CA GLU A 343 -9.07 29.25 -5.73
C GLU A 343 -8.76 30.52 -4.94
N HIS A 344 -8.35 30.40 -3.67
CA HIS A 344 -8.17 31.53 -2.75
C HIS A 344 -6.83 31.53 -2.01
N GLU A 345 -6.42 32.70 -1.51
CA GLU A 345 -5.11 32.94 -0.86
C GLU A 345 -4.85 32.03 0.34
N ASN A 346 -5.87 31.74 1.16
CA ASN A 346 -5.72 30.84 2.31
C ASN A 346 -5.48 29.38 1.88
N GLU A 347 -6.09 28.92 0.79
CA GLU A 347 -5.91 27.57 0.25
C GLU A 347 -4.54 27.44 -0.41
N CYS A 348 -4.14 28.43 -1.22
CA CYS A 348 -2.80 28.52 -1.80
C CYS A 348 -1.72 28.46 -0.71
N LEU A 349 -1.87 29.28 0.34
CA LEU A 349 -0.99 29.26 1.50
C LEU A 349 -1.06 27.94 2.30
N ASN A 350 -2.06 27.08 2.11
CA ASN A 350 -2.09 25.75 2.71
C ASN A 350 -1.40 24.71 1.83
N ALA A 351 -1.60 24.74 0.51
CA ALA A 351 -0.86 23.90 -0.43
C ALA A 351 0.67 24.16 -0.37
N TRP A 352 1.08 25.42 -0.25
CA TRP A 352 2.48 25.77 0.04
C TRP A 352 2.98 25.11 1.34
N LYS A 353 2.19 25.11 2.43
CA LYS A 353 2.60 24.46 3.69
C LYS A 353 2.79 22.95 3.51
N THR A 354 1.95 22.29 2.70
CA THR A 354 2.14 20.89 2.34
C THR A 354 3.46 20.69 1.58
N CYS A 355 3.74 21.52 0.57
CA CYS A 355 5.02 21.51 -0.15
C CYS A 355 6.23 21.69 0.80
N ALA A 356 6.17 22.65 1.72
CA ALA A 356 7.26 22.96 2.64
C ALA A 356 7.56 21.82 3.65
N LYS A 357 6.55 21.06 4.08
CA LYS A 357 6.74 19.87 4.96
C LYS A 357 7.50 18.74 4.29
N LEU A 358 7.39 18.64 2.97
CA LEU A 358 7.92 17.54 2.17
C LEU A 358 9.40 17.67 1.81
N VAL A 359 10.06 18.80 2.12
CA VAL A 359 11.44 19.04 1.71
C VAL A 359 12.40 18.01 2.33
N THR A 360 12.23 17.67 3.61
CA THR A 360 13.00 16.62 4.30
C THR A 360 12.82 15.26 3.62
N SER A 361 11.57 14.86 3.35
CA SER A 361 11.30 13.53 2.79
C SER A 361 11.87 13.37 1.37
N CYS A 362 12.03 14.46 0.62
CA CYS A 362 12.80 14.47 -0.62
C CYS A 362 14.26 14.04 -0.38
N TRP A 363 14.99 14.70 0.53
CA TRP A 363 16.40 14.37 0.80
C TRP A 363 16.56 12.92 1.25
N LYS A 364 15.74 12.51 2.22
CA LYS A 364 15.73 11.17 2.83
C LYS A 364 15.44 10.03 1.83
N TYR A 365 14.53 10.23 0.87
CA TYR A 365 14.05 9.14 0.01
C TYR A 365 14.38 9.25 -1.47
N ALA A 366 14.91 10.38 -1.97
CA ALA A 366 15.27 10.51 -3.39
C ALA A 366 16.41 9.55 -3.80
N GLY A 367 17.33 9.30 -2.88
CA GLY A 367 18.56 8.53 -3.08
C GLY A 367 19.65 9.34 -3.82
N PHE A 368 20.92 9.12 -3.46
CA PHE A 368 22.04 9.74 -4.16
C PHE A 368 22.18 9.14 -5.59
N PRO A 369 22.46 9.94 -6.64
CA PRO A 369 22.73 11.39 -6.65
C PRO A 369 21.47 12.27 -6.79
N ALA A 370 20.28 11.68 -6.94
CA ALA A 370 19.06 12.44 -7.19
C ALA A 370 18.65 13.35 -6.02
N SER A 371 19.01 13.03 -4.77
CA SER A 371 18.78 13.89 -3.60
C SER A 371 19.32 15.31 -3.76
N LEU A 372 20.37 15.54 -4.56
CA LEU A 372 20.89 16.87 -4.88
C LEU A 372 19.85 17.79 -5.59
N GLU A 373 18.85 17.20 -6.25
CA GLU A 373 17.76 17.91 -6.93
C GLU A 373 16.64 18.36 -5.96
N CYS A 374 16.65 17.91 -4.70
CA CYS A 374 15.72 18.37 -3.65
C CYS A 374 15.90 19.86 -3.30
N LEU A 375 17.07 20.45 -3.57
CA LEU A 375 17.27 21.91 -3.55
C LEU A 375 16.30 22.63 -4.50
N LYS A 376 16.04 22.06 -5.69
CA LYS A 376 15.12 22.66 -6.67
C LYS A 376 13.67 22.48 -6.24
N PHE A 377 13.31 21.35 -5.62
CA PHE A 377 11.99 21.16 -5.01
C PHE A 377 11.73 22.18 -3.90
N SER A 378 12.68 22.35 -2.96
CA SER A 378 12.59 23.36 -1.89
C SER A 378 12.43 24.78 -2.44
N SER A 379 13.26 25.17 -3.44
CA SER A 379 13.13 26.47 -4.12
C SER A 379 11.76 26.65 -4.77
N TRP A 380 11.21 25.59 -5.38
CA TRP A 380 9.91 25.64 -6.04
C TRP A 380 8.76 25.79 -5.04
N CYS A 381 8.82 25.14 -3.88
CA CYS A 381 7.89 25.43 -2.77
C CYS A 381 7.97 26.92 -2.34
N GLY A 382 9.16 27.52 -2.37
CA GLY A 382 9.36 28.96 -2.16
C GLY A 382 8.68 29.84 -3.23
N ASP A 383 8.69 29.42 -4.50
CA ASP A 383 7.97 30.12 -5.57
C ASP A 383 6.43 29.95 -5.46
N ILE A 384 5.91 28.82 -4.95
CA ILE A 384 4.47 28.70 -4.61
C ILE A 384 4.10 29.72 -3.52
N LYS A 385 4.89 29.84 -2.44
CA LYS A 385 4.68 30.87 -1.40
C LYS A 385 4.62 32.29 -2.00
N LYS A 386 5.52 32.57 -2.93
CA LYS A 386 5.64 33.86 -3.63
C LYS A 386 4.45 34.12 -4.56
N TYR A 387 3.90 33.10 -5.23
CA TYR A 387 2.62 33.21 -5.94
C TYR A 387 1.48 33.55 -4.98
N CYS A 388 1.33 32.81 -3.87
CA CYS A 388 0.24 33.04 -2.92
C CYS A 388 0.23 34.45 -2.34
N ASN A 389 1.40 34.99 -1.99
CA ASN A 389 1.50 36.33 -1.42
C ASN A 389 1.24 37.46 -2.44
N ASN A 390 1.75 37.33 -3.68
CA ASN A 390 1.82 38.44 -4.63
C ASN A 390 0.84 38.34 -5.81
N ASP A 391 0.57 37.14 -6.30
CA ASP A 391 -0.14 36.87 -7.56
C ASP A 391 -1.57 36.32 -7.35
N CYS A 392 -1.78 35.57 -6.26
CA CYS A 392 -3.06 34.99 -5.88
C CYS A 392 -4.01 36.05 -5.28
N LYS A 393 -4.71 36.80 -6.13
CA LYS A 393 -5.66 37.85 -5.69
C LYS A 393 -6.98 37.78 -6.46
N GLY A 394 -8.05 37.37 -5.79
CA GLY A 394 -9.38 37.21 -6.41
C GLY A 394 -9.40 36.10 -7.48
N LYS A 395 -10.24 36.28 -8.51
CA LYS A 395 -10.56 35.25 -9.52
C LYS A 395 -9.39 34.76 -10.40
N THR A 396 -8.19 35.33 -10.28
CA THR A 396 -7.00 34.88 -11.01
C THR A 396 -6.16 33.87 -10.22
N CYS A 397 -6.45 33.66 -8.93
CA CYS A 397 -5.75 32.67 -8.14
C CYS A 397 -6.18 31.25 -8.53
N SER A 398 -5.21 30.42 -8.91
CA SER A 398 -5.43 28.99 -9.21
C SER A 398 -4.14 28.19 -9.10
N LYS A 399 -4.23 26.88 -8.83
CA LYS A 399 -3.08 25.96 -8.91
C LYS A 399 -2.42 26.00 -10.29
N LYS A 400 -3.22 25.92 -11.35
CA LYS A 400 -2.75 26.05 -12.73
C LYS A 400 -2.02 27.38 -12.98
N GLY A 401 -2.59 28.51 -12.57
CA GLY A 401 -1.97 29.83 -12.75
C GLY A 401 -0.65 30.00 -11.98
N CYS A 402 -0.50 29.32 -10.84
CA CYS A 402 0.78 29.22 -10.15
C CYS A 402 1.81 28.45 -10.97
N PHE A 403 1.45 27.25 -11.45
CA PHE A 403 2.39 26.35 -12.11
C PHE A 403 2.72 26.78 -13.55
N ASP A 404 1.81 27.47 -14.24
CA ASP A 404 2.09 28.13 -15.52
C ASP A 404 3.20 29.19 -15.38
N LYS A 405 3.21 29.93 -14.26
CA LYS A 405 4.17 31.01 -13.95
C LYS A 405 5.48 30.49 -13.34
N TYR A 406 5.38 29.55 -12.40
CA TYR A 406 6.49 28.96 -11.66
C TYR A 406 6.54 27.46 -11.95
N LYS A 407 7.05 27.11 -13.14
CA LYS A 407 7.06 25.73 -13.62
C LYS A 407 8.01 24.85 -12.77
N PRO A 408 7.57 23.69 -12.26
CA PRO A 408 8.48 22.70 -11.70
C PRO A 408 9.47 22.23 -12.76
N GLN A 409 10.69 21.82 -12.35
CA GLN A 409 11.68 21.26 -13.28
C GLN A 409 11.52 19.76 -13.51
N HIS A 410 10.85 19.05 -12.59
CA HIS A 410 10.48 17.65 -12.73
C HIS A 410 8.95 17.45 -12.62
N PRO A 411 8.15 18.03 -13.55
CA PRO A 411 6.74 17.68 -13.66
C PRO A 411 6.62 16.23 -14.14
N ASN A 412 5.77 15.45 -13.48
CA ASN A 412 5.13 14.31 -14.13
C ASN A 412 3.83 14.85 -14.77
N PRO A 413 3.76 15.09 -16.09
CA PRO A 413 2.56 15.63 -16.72
C PRO A 413 1.45 14.56 -16.79
N PRO A 414 0.17 14.93 -16.62
CA PRO A 414 -0.91 13.96 -16.64
C PRO A 414 -1.04 13.22 -17.98
N LYS A 415 -1.32 11.91 -17.91
CA LYS A 415 -1.94 11.17 -19.04
C LYS A 415 -3.20 11.95 -19.48
N PRO A 416 -3.52 12.01 -20.79
CA PRO A 416 -4.69 12.75 -21.26
C PRO A 416 -5.96 12.24 -20.56
N PRO A 417 -6.86 13.14 -20.12
CA PRO A 417 -7.97 12.77 -19.24
C PRO A 417 -8.96 11.84 -19.94
N VAL A 418 -9.49 10.86 -19.22
CA VAL A 418 -10.44 9.89 -19.74
C VAL A 418 -11.85 10.44 -19.57
N THR A 419 -12.50 10.73 -20.68
CA THR A 419 -13.88 11.24 -20.72
C THR A 419 -14.86 10.08 -20.82
N THR A 420 -15.55 9.78 -19.73
CA THR A 420 -16.54 8.69 -19.66
C THR A 420 -17.96 9.27 -19.64
N THR A 421 -18.79 8.81 -20.56
CA THR A 421 -20.19 9.20 -20.72
C THR A 421 -21.14 8.18 -20.07
N TYR A 422 -22.05 8.63 -19.21
CA TYR A 422 -23.04 7.76 -18.56
C TYR A 422 -24.43 8.43 -18.41
N PRO A 423 -25.51 7.66 -18.14
CA PRO A 423 -26.85 8.22 -17.94
C PRO A 423 -26.97 8.96 -16.60
N CYS A 424 -27.44 10.21 -16.60
CA CYS A 424 -27.58 10.99 -15.37
C CYS A 424 -28.60 10.36 -14.39
N PRO A 425 -28.24 10.09 -13.11
CA PRO A 425 -29.20 9.65 -12.10
C PRO A 425 -30.17 10.80 -11.73
N THR A 426 -31.46 10.48 -11.57
CA THR A 426 -32.51 11.47 -11.30
C THR A 426 -32.70 11.67 -9.79
N THR A 427 -31.88 12.52 -9.17
CA THR A 427 -31.92 12.73 -7.71
C THR A 427 -32.11 14.21 -7.33
N THR A 428 -33.19 14.52 -6.62
CA THR A 428 -33.54 15.89 -6.20
C THR A 428 -32.64 16.39 -5.08
N VAL A 429 -31.59 17.13 -5.41
CA VAL A 429 -30.63 17.67 -4.44
C VAL A 429 -31.28 18.72 -3.52
N LYS A 430 -31.48 18.37 -2.25
CA LYS A 430 -31.66 19.36 -1.17
C LYS A 430 -30.29 19.84 -0.70
N THR A 431 -29.93 21.05 -1.09
CA THR A 431 -28.63 21.66 -0.71
C THR A 431 -28.64 22.10 0.76
N THR A 432 -28.00 21.33 1.63
CA THR A 432 -27.72 21.74 3.02
C THR A 432 -26.34 22.38 3.08
N THR A 433 -26.29 23.72 3.09
CA THR A 433 -25.02 24.47 3.05
C THR A 433 -24.36 24.57 4.43
N THR A 434 -23.46 23.64 4.73
CA THR A 434 -22.60 23.74 5.92
C THR A 434 -21.50 24.79 5.69
N LYS A 435 -21.54 25.91 6.42
CA LYS A 435 -20.46 26.91 6.40
C LYS A 435 -19.25 26.42 7.21
N THR A 436 -18.16 26.10 6.55
CA THR A 436 -16.85 25.93 7.20
C THR A 436 -16.23 27.30 7.50
N THR A 437 -15.99 27.61 8.77
CA THR A 437 -15.47 28.92 9.20
C THR A 437 -14.00 29.09 8.84
N THR A 438 -13.70 29.97 7.88
CA THR A 438 -12.33 30.29 7.47
C THR A 438 -11.53 30.90 8.64
N THR A 439 -10.41 30.27 8.97
CA THR A 439 -9.44 30.81 9.95
C THR A 439 -8.12 31.06 9.24
N VAL A 440 -7.48 32.21 9.45
CA VAL A 440 -6.23 32.59 8.78
C VAL A 440 -5.06 31.80 9.39
N VAL A 441 -4.42 30.95 8.59
CA VAL A 441 -3.34 30.04 9.03
C VAL A 441 -1.97 30.60 8.62
N PRO A 442 -1.09 30.99 9.58
CA PRO A 442 0.21 31.60 9.29
C PRO A 442 1.30 30.59 8.91
N GLU A 443 2.49 31.13 8.63
CA GLU A 443 3.69 30.44 8.14
C GLU A 443 4.23 29.35 9.10
N PRO A 444 4.65 28.18 8.57
CA PRO A 444 5.26 27.11 9.36
C PRO A 444 6.72 27.44 9.64
N THR A 445 6.99 28.37 10.56
CA THR A 445 8.37 28.55 11.04
C THR A 445 8.80 27.32 11.82
N ASN A 446 10.05 26.88 11.59
CA ASN A 446 10.63 25.79 12.35
C ASN A 446 10.69 26.17 13.84
N ILE A 447 10.34 25.22 14.71
CA ILE A 447 10.45 25.36 16.15
C ILE A 447 11.92 25.36 16.55
N CYS A 448 12.68 24.48 15.91
CA CYS A 448 14.12 24.34 16.04
C CYS A 448 14.86 25.41 15.25
N LYS A 449 16.11 25.67 15.65
CA LYS A 449 16.99 26.66 15.04
C LYS A 449 18.16 25.98 14.34
N GLN A 450 18.47 26.41 13.12
CA GLN A 450 19.74 26.07 12.46
C GLN A 450 20.90 26.72 13.24
N PRO A 451 21.89 25.95 13.74
CA PRO A 451 23.06 26.51 14.42
C PRO A 451 23.91 27.39 13.50
N THR A 452 24.65 28.32 14.09
CA THR A 452 25.55 29.25 13.38
C THR A 452 26.98 29.13 13.86
N SER A 453 27.93 28.85 12.95
CA SER A 453 29.36 28.83 13.25
C SER A 453 30.14 29.69 12.26
N LYS A 454 30.74 30.77 12.77
CA LYS A 454 31.65 31.64 12.00
C LYS A 454 32.96 30.93 11.61
N TRP A 455 33.35 29.88 12.34
CA TRP A 455 34.58 29.12 12.10
C TRP A 455 34.40 28.05 11.02
N HIS A 456 33.25 27.36 11.01
CA HIS A 456 32.93 26.34 10.01
C HIS A 456 32.10 26.85 8.81
N ASN A 457 31.81 28.16 8.80
CA ASN A 457 31.04 28.89 7.80
C ASN A 457 29.68 28.24 7.49
N TYR A 458 28.82 28.12 8.51
CA TYR A 458 27.41 27.74 8.36
C TYR A 458 26.48 28.56 9.27
N GLY A 459 25.20 28.64 8.91
CA GLY A 459 24.13 29.35 9.62
C GLY A 459 22.77 29.20 8.93
N PRO A 460 21.72 29.88 9.40
CA PRO A 460 20.44 29.99 8.71
C PRO A 460 20.60 30.42 7.24
N GLY A 461 19.99 29.69 6.31
CA GLY A 461 20.13 29.92 4.86
C GLY A 461 21.50 29.54 4.27
N ASN A 462 22.41 28.97 5.06
CA ASN A 462 23.69 28.40 4.62
C ASN A 462 24.11 27.24 5.55
N PRO A 463 23.37 26.11 5.60
CA PRO A 463 23.78 24.91 6.33
C PRO A 463 24.88 24.15 5.57
N VAL A 464 25.46 23.11 6.20
CA VAL A 464 26.46 22.26 5.54
C VAL A 464 25.78 21.48 4.41
N GLY A 465 26.40 21.45 3.23
CA GLY A 465 25.85 20.83 2.03
C GLY A 465 24.59 21.46 1.44
N GLY A 466 24.05 22.55 2.03
CA GLY A 466 22.76 23.11 1.65
C GLY A 466 21.54 22.36 2.21
N ILE A 467 21.76 21.41 3.13
CA ILE A 467 20.73 20.57 3.74
C ILE A 467 20.17 21.28 4.97
N GLU A 468 18.96 21.85 4.87
CA GLU A 468 18.33 22.62 5.96
C GLU A 468 17.85 21.72 7.11
N LEU A 469 17.72 22.29 8.32
CA LEU A 469 17.25 21.55 9.50
C LEU A 469 15.78 21.12 9.30
N PRO A 470 15.47 19.80 9.37
CA PRO A 470 14.13 19.25 9.22
C PRO A 470 13.05 20.04 9.97
N LEU A 471 11.91 20.23 9.32
CA LEU A 471 10.83 21.04 9.85
C LEU A 471 10.23 20.37 11.08
N VAL A 472 10.46 20.93 12.26
CA VAL A 472 9.63 20.68 13.44
C VAL A 472 8.65 21.83 13.57
N THR A 473 7.36 21.53 13.54
CA THR A 473 6.34 22.57 13.79
C THR A 473 5.13 21.96 14.48
N CYS A 474 4.00 22.66 14.50
CA CYS A 474 2.79 22.12 15.10
C CYS A 474 2.33 20.85 14.38
N ASN A 475 1.84 19.88 15.16
CA ASN A 475 1.19 18.70 14.63
C ASN A 475 -0.06 19.11 13.81
N ASP A 476 -0.25 18.43 12.69
CA ASP A 476 -1.30 18.61 11.70
C ASP A 476 -2.35 17.47 11.71
N ILE A 477 -2.29 16.59 12.71
CA ILE A 477 -3.37 15.64 13.04
C ILE A 477 -4.07 16.17 14.29
N LYS A 478 -5.37 16.46 14.14
CA LYS A 478 -6.20 17.11 15.16
C LYS A 478 -6.40 16.24 16.40
N GLU A 479 -6.50 14.95 16.16
CA GLU A 479 -6.76 13.89 17.12
C GLU A 479 -5.54 13.72 18.05
N GLU A 480 -4.34 13.69 17.47
CA GLU A 480 -3.08 13.64 18.22
C GLU A 480 -2.76 14.94 18.98
N PHE A 481 -3.02 16.10 18.37
CA PHE A 481 -2.51 17.42 18.79
C PHE A 481 -2.70 17.72 20.29
N SER A 482 -3.82 17.29 20.87
CA SER A 482 -4.13 17.49 22.29
C SER A 482 -3.10 16.86 23.25
N SER A 483 -2.46 15.78 22.83
CA SER A 483 -1.43 15.04 23.58
C SER A 483 -0.02 15.28 23.01
N ARG A 484 0.09 15.39 21.69
CA ARG A 484 1.33 15.54 20.93
C ARG A 484 1.26 16.78 20.01
N PRO A 485 1.44 18.01 20.53
CA PRO A 485 1.24 19.24 19.77
C PRO A 485 2.38 19.58 18.79
N PHE A 486 3.52 18.89 18.86
CA PHE A 486 4.67 19.09 17.97
C PHE A 486 4.88 17.86 17.08
N LYS A 487 5.36 18.07 15.84
CA LYS A 487 5.67 17.01 14.87
C LYS A 487 6.94 17.37 14.10
N LEU A 488 7.80 16.36 13.90
CA LEU A 488 8.96 16.39 13.00
C LEU A 488 8.51 15.85 11.63
N TYR A 489 8.65 16.67 10.59
CA TYR A 489 8.22 16.32 9.25
C TYR A 489 9.41 15.77 8.43
N THR A 490 9.48 14.43 8.38
CA THR A 490 10.52 13.64 7.68
C THR A 490 9.95 12.72 6.60
N GLU A 491 8.64 12.47 6.61
CA GLU A 491 7.98 11.48 5.75
C GLU A 491 7.10 12.13 4.67
N PRO A 492 6.85 11.48 3.51
CA PRO A 492 5.93 11.99 2.50
C PRO A 492 4.48 12.01 2.99
N ASP A 493 4.13 11.02 3.82
CA ASP A 493 2.86 10.93 4.54
C ASP A 493 3.01 11.53 5.94
N THR A 494 2.25 12.60 6.21
CA THR A 494 2.26 13.31 7.49
C THR A 494 1.73 12.46 8.66
N HIS A 495 1.10 11.30 8.42
CA HIS A 495 0.71 10.35 9.46
C HIS A 495 1.87 9.46 9.95
N LYS A 496 2.94 9.31 9.15
CA LYS A 496 4.14 8.54 9.51
C LYS A 496 5.22 9.40 10.20
N CYS A 497 5.14 10.72 10.03
CA CYS A 497 5.95 11.72 10.73
C CYS A 497 5.84 11.64 12.26
N LYS A 498 6.99 11.70 12.96
CA LYS A 498 7.08 11.52 14.41
C LYS A 498 6.46 12.68 15.19
N SER A 499 5.53 12.36 16.10
CA SER A 499 4.78 13.33 16.93
C SER A 499 5.22 13.30 18.41
N TYR A 500 5.38 14.47 19.03
CA TYR A 500 6.03 14.64 20.34
C TYR A 500 5.12 15.31 21.37
N SER A 501 5.29 14.90 22.64
CA SER A 501 4.56 15.46 23.79
C SER A 501 4.82 16.97 23.95
N LYS A 502 3.90 17.67 24.64
CA LYS A 502 4.07 19.09 25.00
C LYS A 502 5.33 19.42 25.83
N TRP A 503 5.98 18.41 26.42
CA TRP A 503 7.22 18.54 27.18
C TRP A 503 8.47 18.16 26.37
N SER A 504 8.28 17.47 25.24
CA SER A 504 9.32 16.86 24.41
C SER A 504 9.74 17.74 23.22
N CYS A 505 9.75 19.06 23.42
CA CYS A 505 10.10 20.01 22.36
C CYS A 505 11.60 19.97 22.03
N SER A 506 12.47 19.86 23.05
CA SER A 506 13.90 19.62 22.86
C SER A 506 14.18 18.25 22.23
N ASP A 507 13.39 17.21 22.55
CA ASP A 507 13.51 15.88 21.94
C ASP A 507 13.22 15.95 20.43
N ALA A 508 12.16 16.66 20.03
CA ALA A 508 11.81 16.87 18.62
C ALA A 508 12.95 17.56 17.85
N CYS A 509 13.60 18.55 18.47
CA CYS A 509 14.72 19.23 17.85
C CYS A 509 16.03 18.44 17.89
N LYS A 510 16.25 17.59 18.90
CA LYS A 510 17.37 16.64 18.93
C LYS A 510 17.27 15.69 17.75
N ASP A 511 16.10 15.10 17.52
CA ASP A 511 15.85 14.19 16.41
C ASP A 511 15.97 14.90 15.05
N ALA A 512 15.52 16.16 14.95
CA ALA A 512 15.73 16.97 13.74
C ALA A 512 17.23 17.24 13.46
N CYS A 513 18.03 17.48 14.50
CA CYS A 513 19.49 17.60 14.35
C CYS A 513 20.14 16.28 13.89
N GLU A 514 19.59 15.13 14.31
CA GLU A 514 20.07 13.79 13.97
C GLU A 514 19.74 13.44 12.50
N GLU A 515 18.50 13.65 12.05
CA GLU A 515 18.11 13.50 10.63
C GLU A 515 18.93 14.45 9.71
N GLN A 516 19.18 15.71 10.11
CA GLN A 516 20.10 16.61 9.37
C GLN A 516 21.54 16.06 9.31
N HIS A 517 22.01 15.34 10.35
CA HIS A 517 23.36 14.76 10.36
C HIS A 517 23.46 13.55 9.43
N GLU A 518 22.43 12.70 9.39
CA GLU A 518 22.35 11.57 8.47
C GLU A 518 22.29 12.04 7.01
N GLU A 519 21.35 12.93 6.64
CA GLU A 519 21.25 13.50 5.29
C GLU A 519 22.56 14.15 4.82
N CYS A 520 23.26 14.85 5.73
CA CYS A 520 24.56 15.47 5.46
C CYS A 520 25.66 14.43 5.17
N LYS A 521 25.61 13.25 5.79
CA LYS A 521 26.51 12.13 5.43
C LYS A 521 26.10 11.50 4.11
N GLU A 522 24.84 11.08 3.97
CA GLU A 522 24.36 10.29 2.83
C GLU A 522 24.31 11.06 1.51
N THR A 523 24.14 12.38 1.54
CA THR A 523 24.16 13.20 0.31
C THR A 523 25.40 14.06 0.17
N TYR A 524 25.76 14.86 1.18
CA TYR A 524 26.88 15.81 1.02
C TYR A 524 28.25 15.11 1.06
N VAL A 525 28.53 14.23 2.03
CA VAL A 525 29.81 13.49 2.08
C VAL A 525 29.98 12.54 0.89
N GLU A 526 28.90 11.88 0.45
CA GLU A 526 28.90 11.06 -0.77
C GLU A 526 29.21 11.90 -2.03
N SER A 527 28.64 13.10 -2.16
CA SER A 527 28.91 14.00 -3.30
C SER A 527 30.38 14.41 -3.42
N CYS A 528 31.16 14.37 -2.33
CA CYS A 528 32.58 14.68 -2.34
C CYS A 528 33.47 13.50 -2.81
N LYS A 529 32.97 12.26 -2.88
CA LYS A 529 33.78 11.09 -3.26
C LYS A 529 34.26 11.08 -4.73
N PRO A 530 33.43 11.42 -5.74
CA PRO A 530 33.82 11.25 -7.16
C PRO A 530 34.84 12.27 -7.71
N ALA A 531 35.35 13.19 -6.90
CA ALA A 531 36.02 14.40 -7.38
C ALA A 531 37.32 14.77 -6.64
N TRP A 532 38.16 13.79 -6.30
CA TRP A 532 39.51 14.04 -5.74
C TRP A 532 40.53 14.55 -6.79
N GLY A 533 40.17 15.64 -7.47
CA GLY A 533 41.06 16.49 -8.26
C GLY A 533 41.29 17.81 -7.54
N SER A 534 42.56 18.16 -7.32
CA SER A 534 43.08 19.37 -6.67
C SER A 534 42.12 20.59 -6.60
N GLY A 535 41.49 20.81 -5.44
CA GLY A 535 40.83 22.09 -5.12
C GLY A 535 39.44 22.03 -4.48
N LYS A 536 38.77 20.88 -4.44
CA LYS A 536 37.44 20.72 -3.80
C LYS A 536 37.51 20.05 -2.42
N GLU A 537 36.47 20.24 -1.61
CA GLU A 537 36.36 19.71 -0.25
C GLU A 537 36.39 18.17 -0.24
N SER A 538 37.13 17.56 0.70
CA SER A 538 37.25 16.10 0.77
C SER A 538 36.12 15.47 1.59
N PRO A 539 35.73 14.21 1.35
CA PRO A 539 34.75 13.49 2.17
C PRO A 539 35.03 13.54 3.68
N SER A 540 36.30 13.43 4.08
CA SER A 540 36.70 13.58 5.49
C SER A 540 36.41 14.99 6.03
N LYS A 541 36.67 16.05 5.24
CA LYS A 541 36.39 17.43 5.66
C LYS A 541 34.89 17.75 5.65
N ALA A 542 34.14 17.22 4.70
CA ALA A 542 32.69 17.29 4.67
C ALA A 542 32.08 16.62 5.92
N HIS A 543 32.54 15.42 6.28
CA HIS A 543 32.09 14.69 7.46
C HIS A 543 32.41 15.42 8.77
N GLU A 544 33.59 16.05 8.88
CA GLU A 544 33.92 16.94 10.00
C GLU A 544 32.92 18.12 10.11
N ARG A 545 32.55 18.75 8.98
CA ARG A 545 31.62 19.88 8.97
C ARG A 545 30.19 19.45 9.32
N CYS A 546 29.69 18.33 8.78
CA CYS A 546 28.41 17.73 9.19
C CYS A 546 28.39 17.47 10.71
N THR A 547 29.46 16.88 11.25
CA THR A 547 29.56 16.51 12.67
C THR A 547 29.75 17.73 13.58
N ALA A 548 30.37 18.80 13.11
CA ALA A 548 30.40 20.08 13.82
C ALA A 548 29.00 20.71 13.87
N GLN A 549 28.30 20.77 12.72
CA GLN A 549 26.94 21.31 12.65
C GLN A 549 25.97 20.54 13.54
N TYR A 550 26.05 19.21 13.57
CA TYR A 550 25.24 18.38 14.47
C TYR A 550 25.44 18.75 15.95
N LYS A 551 26.70 18.88 16.40
CA LYS A 551 27.03 19.25 17.79
C LYS A 551 26.53 20.64 18.16
N ASP A 552 26.73 21.63 17.29
CA ASP A 552 26.20 22.98 17.50
C ASP A 552 24.66 22.98 17.50
N CYS A 553 24.01 22.14 16.68
CA CYS A 553 22.56 22.00 16.61
C CYS A 553 21.97 21.49 17.93
N LEU A 554 22.59 20.45 18.52
CA LEU A 554 22.19 19.92 19.83
C LEU A 554 22.31 20.98 20.93
N ILE A 555 23.34 21.82 20.90
CA ILE A 555 23.57 22.89 21.89
C ILE A 555 22.53 24.02 21.75
N GLU A 556 22.30 24.52 20.52
CA GLU A 556 21.37 25.62 20.25
C GLU A 556 19.90 25.25 20.55
N ASN A 557 19.56 23.95 20.46
CA ASN A 557 18.20 23.45 20.64
C ASN A 557 17.93 22.74 21.99
N ALA A 558 18.95 22.53 22.84
CA ALA A 558 18.79 21.85 24.14
C ALA A 558 17.68 22.46 25.02
N TRP A 559 17.53 23.79 24.97
CA TRP A 559 16.56 24.57 25.74
C TRP A 559 15.58 25.33 24.84
N VAL A 560 15.14 24.70 23.74
CA VAL A 560 14.24 25.31 22.75
C VAL A 560 12.84 25.57 23.33
N ASP A 561 12.48 26.84 23.47
CA ASP A 561 11.12 27.24 23.85
C ASP A 561 10.20 27.38 22.61
N PRO A 562 9.11 26.61 22.50
CA PRO A 562 8.07 26.87 21.50
C PRO A 562 7.28 28.15 21.81
N GLY A 563 7.26 28.62 23.07
CA GLY A 563 6.68 29.89 23.50
C GLY A 563 5.16 29.90 23.44
N ASN A 564 4.58 30.66 22.51
CA ASN A 564 3.14 30.66 22.22
C ASN A 564 2.74 29.73 21.06
N ARG A 565 3.70 29.01 20.46
CA ARG A 565 3.46 28.10 19.35
C ARG A 565 2.69 26.85 19.82
N CYS A 566 1.81 26.34 18.97
CA CYS A 566 1.05 25.09 19.16
C CYS A 566 0.20 25.01 20.45
N LYS A 567 -0.29 26.15 20.96
CA LYS A 567 -1.15 26.18 22.16
C LYS A 567 -2.60 25.76 21.94
N ASN A 568 -3.13 25.88 20.71
CA ASN A 568 -4.45 25.35 20.34
C ASN A 568 -4.40 24.79 18.91
N TRP A 569 -5.26 23.82 18.61
CA TRP A 569 -5.43 23.28 17.26
C TRP A 569 -5.81 24.39 16.27
N GLY A 570 -5.23 24.37 15.07
CA GLY A 570 -5.47 25.36 14.02
C GLY A 570 -4.98 26.79 14.34
N SER A 571 -4.69 27.12 15.60
CA SER A 571 -4.08 28.40 16.00
C SER A 571 -2.58 28.38 15.74
N GLY A 572 -2.22 28.20 14.47
CA GLY A 572 -0.88 28.41 13.97
C GLY A 572 -0.36 29.75 14.48
N LEU A 573 0.86 29.69 15.01
CA LEU A 573 1.75 30.75 15.49
C LEU A 573 1.20 32.18 15.29
N LYS A 574 0.51 32.74 16.30
CA LYS A 574 0.09 34.16 16.27
C LYS A 574 1.29 35.04 15.95
N ARG A 575 1.13 35.91 14.94
CA ARG A 575 2.13 36.91 14.55
C ARG A 575 2.58 37.72 15.78
N VAL A 576 3.90 37.83 15.93
CA VAL A 576 4.58 38.92 16.65
C VAL A 576 5.11 39.86 15.57
#